data_AF-A0A819Z0Q9-F1
#
_entry.id   AF-A0A819Z0Q9-F1
#
_cell.length_a   1.000
_cell.length_b   1.000
_cell.length_c   1.000
_cell.angle_alpha   90.00
_cell.angle_beta   90.00
_cell.angle_gamma   90.00
#
_symmetry.space_group_name_H-M   'P 1'
#
loop_
_entity.id
_entity.type
_entity.pdbx_description
1 polymer ?
#
loop_
_entity_poly.entity_id
_entity_poly.type
_entity_poly.pdbx_seq_one_letter_code
_entity_poly.pdbx_strand_id
1 'polypeptide(L)' 'MERRKHPNDVNDLLNRMINGKESETGQQLSDENIHCQMLTFLIAGYVTTSGLLSFTMYYLLKNPQTLQKAQAEVD' A
#
# COMPACT_ATOMS: atom_id res chain seq x y z
N MET A 1 -4.59 16.67 12.92
CA MET A 1 -3.83 15.41 12.75
C MET A 1 -2.46 15.49 13.46
N GLU A 2 -2.02 14.43 14.19
CA GLU A 2 -0.73 14.43 14.93
C GLU A 2 0.51 14.69 14.06
N ARG A 3 0.57 14.12 12.85
CA ARG A 3 1.67 14.36 11.89
C ARG A 3 1.82 15.83 11.47
N ARG A 4 0.73 16.62 11.47
CA ARG A 4 0.80 18.07 11.22
C ARG A 4 1.35 18.85 12.42
N LYS A 5 1.09 18.39 13.66
CA LYS A 5 1.64 19.00 14.89
C LYS A 5 3.12 18.70 15.05
N HIS A 6 3.55 17.53 14.59
CA HIS A 6 4.94 17.07 14.63
C HIS A 6 5.40 16.63 13.23
N PRO A 7 5.71 17.59 12.34
CA PRO A 7 6.16 17.28 10.99
C PRO A 7 7.46 16.47 11.00
N ASN A 8 7.59 15.57 10.04
CA ASN A 8 8.82 14.85 9.76
C ASN A 8 8.98 14.66 8.24
N ASP A 9 10.18 14.31 7.79
CA ASP A 9 10.50 14.22 6.36
C ASP A 9 10.52 12.78 5.84
N VAL A 10 9.68 11.92 6.41
CA VAL A 10 9.57 10.52 5.95
C VAL A 10 8.90 10.49 4.57
N ASN A 11 9.48 9.79 3.60
CA ASN A 11 8.84 9.59 2.30
C ASN A 11 7.79 8.46 2.37
N ASP A 12 6.68 8.72 3.05
CA ASP A 12 5.54 7.81 3.18
C ASP A 12 4.27 8.36 2.54
N LEU A 13 3.27 7.48 2.39
CA LEU A 13 1.98 7.84 1.78
C LEU A 13 1.25 8.94 2.56
N LEU A 14 1.39 8.96 3.90
CA LEU A 14 0.74 9.96 4.74
C LEU A 14 1.32 11.36 4.48
N ASN A 15 2.64 11.49 4.40
CA ASN A 15 3.31 12.74 4.05
C ASN A 15 2.97 13.19 2.62
N ARG A 16 2.83 12.26 1.67
CA ARG A 16 2.34 12.59 0.32
C ARG A 16 0.91 13.14 0.35
N MET A 17 0.02 12.59 1.17
CA MET A 17 -1.36 13.08 1.31
C MET A 17 -1.47 14.41 2.06
N ILE A 18 -0.61 14.67 3.04
CA ILE A 18 -0.57 15.94 3.78
C ILE A 18 -0.01 17.07 2.93
N ASN A 19 1.09 16.80 2.20
CA ASN A 19 1.84 17.83 1.49
C ASN A 19 1.41 17.98 0.03
N GLY A 20 0.79 16.94 -0.54
CA GLY A 20 0.29 16.93 -1.91
C GLY A 20 -0.75 18.01 -2.15
N LYS A 21 -0.67 18.63 -3.33
CA LYS A 21 -1.63 19.62 -3.81
C LYS A 21 -2.18 19.17 -5.15
N GLU A 22 -3.47 19.39 -5.35
CA GLU A 22 -4.09 19.20 -6.65
C GLU A 22 -3.47 20.17 -7.66
N SER A 23 -3.15 19.67 -8.86
CA SER A 23 -2.40 20.42 -9.88
C SER A 23 -3.17 21.61 -10.45
N GLU A 24 -4.50 21.51 -10.52
CA GLU A 24 -5.35 22.53 -11.14
C GLU A 24 -5.81 23.59 -10.13
N THR A 25 -6.23 23.15 -8.94
CA THR A 25 -6.83 24.04 -7.93
C THR A 25 -5.85 24.47 -6.83
N GLY A 26 -4.72 23.76 -6.69
CA GLY A 26 -3.79 23.92 -5.58
C GLY A 26 -4.31 23.43 -4.23
N GLN A 27 -5.51 22.83 -4.18
CA GLN A 27 -6.15 22.38 -2.94
C GLN A 27 -5.42 21.19 -2.32
N GLN A 28 -5.47 21.11 -0.99
CA GLN A 28 -4.98 19.97 -0.21
C GLN A 28 -6.14 19.14 0.31
N LEU A 29 -5.87 17.87 0.59
CA LEU A 29 -6.85 16.99 1.24
C LEU A 29 -7.14 17.49 2.65
N SER A 30 -8.41 17.42 3.05
CA SER A 30 -8.82 17.68 4.43
C SER A 30 -8.32 16.58 5.36
N ASP A 31 -8.09 16.89 6.64
CA ASP A 31 -7.67 15.90 7.64
C ASP A 31 -8.64 14.70 7.71
N GLU A 32 -9.95 14.94 7.54
CA GLU A 32 -10.98 13.91 7.47
C GLU A 32 -10.78 12.99 6.24
N ASN A 33 -10.57 13.58 5.07
CA ASN A 33 -10.38 12.79 3.86
C ASN A 33 -9.09 11.97 3.91
N ILE A 34 -8.00 12.52 4.45
CA ILE A 34 -6.75 11.78 4.64
C ILE A 34 -6.97 10.58 5.57
N HIS A 35 -7.72 10.74 6.67
CA HIS A 35 -8.04 9.63 7.58
C HIS A 35 -8.83 8.53 6.87
N CYS A 36 -9.85 8.89 6.09
CA CYS A 36 -10.62 7.95 5.28
C CYS A 36 -9.72 7.20 4.27
N GLN A 37 -8.85 7.92 3.55
CA GLN A 37 -7.95 7.31 2.58
C GLN A 37 -6.95 6.35 3.23
N MET A 38 -6.41 6.68 4.41
CA MET A 38 -5.53 5.77 5.15
C MET A 38 -6.23 4.43 5.45
N LEU A 39 -7.50 4.48 5.87
CA LEU A 39 -8.30 3.27 6.11
C LEU A 39 -8.57 2.51 4.80
N THR A 40 -8.92 3.23 3.73
CA THR A 40 -9.13 2.64 2.41
C THR A 40 -7.89 1.90 1.92
N PHE A 41 -6.72 2.52 1.95
CA PHE A 41 -5.47 1.89 1.54
C PHE A 41 -5.12 0.67 2.40
N LEU A 42 -5.29 0.77 3.72
CA LEU A 42 -5.00 -0.33 4.63
C LEU A 42 -5.90 -1.53 4.35
N ILE A 43 -7.22 -1.33 4.28
CA ILE A 43 -8.18 -2.42 4.12
C ILE A 43 -8.10 -3.00 2.70
N ALA A 44 -8.13 -2.14 1.68
CA ALA A 44 -8.13 -2.59 0.29
C ALA A 44 -6.84 -3.31 -0.08
N GLY A 45 -5.68 -2.79 0.36
CA GLY A 45 -4.38 -3.42 0.13
C GLY A 45 -4.20 -4.71 0.91
N TYR A 46 -4.61 -4.75 2.18
CA TYR A 46 -4.45 -5.92 3.02
C TYR A 46 -5.22 -7.13 2.50
N VAL A 47 -6.53 -6.99 2.26
CA VAL A 47 -7.40 -8.13 1.89
C VAL A 47 -7.01 -8.71 0.53
N THR A 48 -6.75 -7.85 -0.46
CA THR A 48 -6.45 -8.29 -1.83
C THR A 48 -5.07 -8.93 -1.95
N THR A 49 -4.02 -8.32 -1.38
CA THR A 49 -2.65 -8.87 -1.46
C THR A 49 -2.50 -10.12 -0.59
N SER A 50 -3.10 -10.17 0.60
CA SER A 50 -3.04 -11.39 1.44
C SER A 50 -3.75 -12.57 0.79
N GLY A 51 -4.92 -12.33 0.18
CA GLY A 51 -5.64 -13.35 -0.59
C GLY A 51 -4.81 -13.86 -1.76
N LEU A 52 -4.26 -12.94 -2.57
CA LEU A 52 -3.39 -13.28 -3.69
C LEU A 52 -2.21 -14.15 -3.25
N LEU A 53 -1.43 -13.71 -2.25
CA LEU A 53 -0.27 -14.46 -1.78
C LEU A 53 -0.64 -15.83 -1.21
N SER A 54 -1.77 -15.93 -0.51
CA SER A 54 -2.26 -17.21 0.01
C SER A 54 -2.55 -18.20 -1.12
N PHE A 55 -3.25 -17.75 -2.18
CA PHE A 55 -3.51 -18.58 -3.34
C PHE A 55 -2.24 -18.89 -4.14
N THR A 56 -1.35 -17.91 -4.32
CA THR A 56 -0.06 -18.11 -4.99
C THR A 56 0.73 -19.21 -4.29
N MET A 57 0.90 -19.12 -2.97
CA MET A 57 1.63 -20.14 -2.20
C MET A 57 0.94 -21.50 -2.27
N TYR A 58 -0.40 -21.55 -2.14
CA TYR A 58 -1.17 -22.78 -2.30
C TYR A 58 -0.88 -23.46 -3.65
N TYR A 59 -0.96 -22.71 -4.75
CA TYR A 59 -0.75 -23.27 -6.09
C TYR A 59 0.71 -23.62 -6.36
N LEU A 60 1.68 -22.87 -5.85
CA LEU A 60 3.10 -23.24 -5.97
C LEU A 60 3.38 -24.57 -5.26
N LEU A 61 2.89 -24.75 -4.03
CA LEU A 61 3.08 -26.00 -3.28
C LEU A 61 2.39 -27.21 -3.93
N LYS A 62 1.28 -26.98 -4.65
CA LYS A 62 0.58 -28.03 -5.42
C LYS A 62 1.21 -28.34 -6.77
N ASN A 63 2.12 -27.50 -7.27
CA ASN A 63 2.76 -27.64 -8.58
C ASN A 63 4.30 -27.54 -8.46
N PRO A 64 4.99 -28.62 -8.04
CA PRO A 64 6.42 -28.59 -7.74
C PRO A 64 7.32 -28.08 -8.87
N GLN A 65 6.98 -28.39 -10.13
CA GLN A 65 7.72 -27.89 -11.30
C GLN A 65 7.62 -26.36 -11.44
N THR A 66 6.44 -25.79 -11.15
CA THR A 66 6.23 -24.33 -11.18
C THR A 66 6.96 -23.67 -10.01
N LEU A 67 6.91 -24.26 -8.82
CA LEU A 67 7.66 -23.79 -7.66
C LEU A 67 9.17 -23.75 -7.94
N GLN A 68 9.73 -24.83 -8.51
CA GLN A 68 11.15 -24.88 -8.84
C GLN A 68 11.56 -23.80 -9.84
N LYS A 69 10.72 -23.53 -10.86
CA LYS A 69 10.97 -22.44 -11.81
C LYS A 69 10.93 -21.06 -11.15
N ALA A 70 9.94 -20.82 -10.29
CA ALA A 70 9.82 -19.54 -9.58
C ALA A 70 10.98 -19.31 -8.60
N GLN A 71 11.47 -20.36 -7.94
CA GLN A 71 12.67 -20.30 -7.09
C GLN A 71 13.91 -19.95 -7.90
N ALA A 72 14.14 -20.65 -9.02
CA ALA A 72 15.28 -20.39 -9.90
C ALA A 72 15.28 -18.99 -10.55
N GLU A 73 14.15 -18.27 -10.55
CA GLU A 73 14.07 -16.89 -11.03
C GLU A 73 14.56 -15.87 -9.99
N VAL A 74 14.50 -16.20 -8.69
CA VAL A 74 14.83 -15.29 -7.58
C VAL A 74 16.08 -15.67 -6.79
N ASP A 75 16.59 -16.90 -6.97
CA ASP A 75 17.91 -17.35 -6.50
C ASP A 75 19.05 -16.72 -7.31
#